data_AF-A0A845S650-F1
#
_entry.id   AF-A0A845S650-F1
#
_cell.length_a   1.000
_cell.length_b   1.000
_cell.length_c   1.000
_cell.angle_alpha   90.00
_cell.angle_beta   90.00
_cell.angle_gamma   90.00
#
_symmetry.space_group_name_H-M   'P 1'
#
loop_
_entity.id
_entity.type
_entity.pdbx_description
1 polymer ?
#
loop_
_entity_poly.entity_id
_entity_poly.type
_entity_poly.pdbx_seq_one_letter_code
_entity_poly.pdbx_strand_id
1 'polypeptide(L)'
;NSMKFTPELIFKEKNINKVKITTNDKNSVTKGVKIIKSLSKYDIGQSIVINNGYVLAIEGPEGTDETIKRSLYLSKKYKLKNKSILVKFPKAKQDLRVDLPTIGIDTVKNCIKANIKGNQNIILDKDKIINLTKKNNFFIISL
;
A
#
# COMPACT_ATOMS: atom_id res chain seq x y z
N ASN A 1 -6.52 -7.08 -20.93
CA ASN A 1 -6.39 -6.38 -19.63
C ASN A 1 -7.24 -7.12 -18.63
N SER A 2 -6.66 -7.69 -17.58
CA SER A 2 -7.40 -8.32 -16.47
C SER A 2 -8.44 -7.36 -15.86
N MET A 3 -8.13 -6.05 -15.87
CA MET A 3 -9.05 -4.96 -15.53
C MET A 3 -10.35 -4.94 -16.34
N LYS A 4 -10.37 -5.54 -17.54
CA LYS A 4 -11.59 -5.71 -18.37
C LYS A 4 -12.47 -6.86 -17.86
N PHE A 5 -11.88 -7.83 -17.16
CA PHE A 5 -12.53 -9.06 -16.72
C PHE A 5 -12.88 -9.07 -15.23
N THR A 6 -12.26 -8.22 -14.40
CA THR A 6 -12.56 -8.08 -12.96
C THR A 6 -12.82 -6.61 -12.53
N PRO A 7 -13.81 -5.92 -13.13
CA PRO A 7 -14.10 -4.51 -12.83
C PRO A 7 -14.54 -4.25 -11.38
N GLU A 8 -15.06 -5.26 -10.69
CA GLU A 8 -15.49 -5.22 -9.28
C GLU A 8 -14.33 -5.13 -8.29
N LEU A 9 -13.15 -5.61 -8.67
CA LEU A 9 -11.93 -5.55 -7.85
C LEU A 9 -11.21 -4.21 -7.96
N ILE A 10 -11.57 -3.39 -8.96
CA ILE A 10 -10.99 -2.06 -9.17
C ILE A 10 -11.64 -1.07 -8.23
N PHE A 11 -10.81 -0.37 -7.47
CA PHE A 11 -11.30 0.64 -6.55
C PHE A 11 -11.49 1.99 -7.28
N LYS A 12 -12.74 2.28 -7.69
CA LYS A 12 -13.09 3.50 -8.45
C LYS A 12 -13.24 4.76 -7.61
N GLU A 13 -13.42 4.64 -6.29
CA GLU A 13 -13.52 5.80 -5.41
C GLU A 13 -12.12 6.29 -5.03
N LYS A 14 -11.91 7.61 -5.01
CA LYS A 14 -10.58 8.17 -4.67
C LYS A 14 -10.12 7.78 -3.25
N ASN A 15 -11.06 7.58 -2.32
CA ASN A 15 -10.79 7.18 -0.94
C ASN A 15 -11.81 6.13 -0.47
N ILE A 16 -11.36 5.03 0.13
CA ILE A 16 -12.24 3.94 0.63
C ILE A 16 -13.09 4.40 1.79
N ASN A 17 -12.54 5.30 2.58
CA ASN A 17 -13.17 5.86 3.76
C ASN A 17 -13.04 7.37 3.65
N LYS A 18 -14.02 8.10 4.20
CA LYS A 18 -13.99 9.57 4.36
C LYS A 18 -12.86 10.06 5.30
N VAL A 19 -11.81 9.26 5.49
CA VAL A 19 -10.60 9.62 6.22
C VAL A 19 -9.92 10.77 5.49
N LYS A 20 -9.66 11.85 6.23
CA LYS A 20 -8.97 13.02 5.71
C LYS A 20 -7.53 12.64 5.37
N ILE A 21 -7.20 12.62 4.08
CA ILE A 21 -5.83 12.46 3.59
C ILE A 21 -5.16 13.83 3.65
N THR A 22 -4.06 13.91 4.37
CA THR A 22 -3.30 15.16 4.52
C THR A 22 -2.42 15.43 3.29
N THR A 23 -1.98 16.67 3.11
CA THR A 23 -0.97 17.03 2.09
C THR A 23 0.30 16.18 2.24
N ASN A 24 0.69 15.91 3.48
CA ASN A 24 1.87 15.14 3.79
C ASN A 24 1.74 13.65 3.40
N ASP A 25 0.54 13.08 3.56
CA ASP A 25 0.23 11.74 3.08
C ASP A 25 0.38 11.68 1.54
N LYS A 26 -0.17 12.67 0.81
CA LYS A 26 -0.06 12.76 -0.65
C LYS A 26 1.39 12.90 -1.13
N ASN A 27 2.18 13.71 -0.44
CA ASN A 27 3.60 13.88 -0.76
C ASN A 27 4.38 12.57 -0.55
N SER A 28 4.08 11.87 0.55
CA SER A 28 4.69 10.56 0.84
C SER A 28 4.29 9.51 -0.20
N VAL A 29 3.02 9.46 -0.60
CA VAL A 29 2.54 8.60 -1.70
C VAL A 29 3.28 8.91 -2.99
N THR A 30 3.32 10.18 -3.41
CA THR A 30 3.99 10.61 -4.64
C THR A 30 5.47 10.21 -4.64
N LYS A 31 6.17 10.42 -3.52
CA LYS A 31 7.56 10.01 -3.36
C LYS A 31 7.72 8.49 -3.44
N GLY A 32 6.86 7.74 -2.75
CA GLY A 32 6.86 6.28 -2.76
C GLY A 32 6.67 5.71 -4.17
N VAL A 33 5.69 6.24 -4.92
CA VAL A 33 5.43 5.85 -6.33
C VAL A 33 6.64 6.11 -7.21
N LYS A 34 7.29 7.29 -7.09
CA LYS A 34 8.48 7.61 -7.88
C LYS A 34 9.63 6.64 -7.61
N ILE A 35 9.86 6.29 -6.35
CA ILE A 35 10.93 5.36 -5.93
C ILE A 35 10.63 3.94 -6.41
N ILE A 36 9.44 3.40 -6.12
CA ILE A 36 9.13 2.01 -6.51
C ILE A 36 9.12 1.87 -8.05
N LYS A 37 8.67 2.90 -8.78
CA LYS A 37 8.72 2.91 -10.25
C LYS A 37 10.16 2.94 -10.77
N SER A 38 11.08 3.68 -10.15
CA SER A 38 12.49 3.68 -10.59
C SER A 38 13.21 2.35 -10.30
N LEU A 39 12.78 1.65 -9.24
CA LEU A 39 13.30 0.33 -8.86
C LEU A 39 12.67 -0.82 -9.65
N SER A 40 11.49 -0.62 -10.23
CA SER A 40 10.71 -1.66 -10.92
C SER A 40 11.48 -2.35 -12.08
N LYS A 41 12.44 -1.66 -12.71
CA LYS A 41 13.29 -2.21 -13.78
C LYS A 41 14.27 -3.29 -13.29
N TYR A 42 14.57 -3.31 -11.99
CA TYR A 42 15.45 -4.29 -11.37
C TYR A 42 14.70 -5.46 -10.75
N ASP A 43 13.36 -5.46 -10.84
CA ASP A 43 12.49 -6.55 -10.36
C ASP A 43 12.62 -6.90 -8.85
N ILE A 44 13.08 -5.95 -8.04
CA ILE A 44 13.37 -6.15 -6.61
C ILE A 44 12.10 -6.47 -5.80
N GLY A 45 11.05 -5.67 -5.99
CA GLY A 45 9.82 -5.75 -5.21
C GLY A 45 8.75 -4.80 -5.73
N GLN A 46 7.58 -4.81 -5.10
CA GLN A 46 6.41 -4.04 -5.52
C GLN A 46 5.89 -3.08 -4.45
N SER A 47 6.45 -3.13 -3.24
CA SER A 47 5.96 -2.36 -2.10
C SER A 47 7.03 -1.51 -1.44
N ILE A 48 6.61 -0.36 -0.91
CA ILE A 48 7.44 0.54 -0.12
C ILE A 48 6.63 1.11 1.05
N VAL A 49 7.24 1.16 2.24
CA VAL A 49 6.67 1.81 3.42
C VAL A 49 7.42 3.11 3.69
N ILE A 50 6.68 4.22 3.72
CA ILE A 50 7.21 5.57 3.91
C ILE A 50 6.51 6.28 5.07
N ASN A 51 7.24 7.05 5.87
CA ASN A 51 6.71 7.80 7.00
C ASN A 51 7.18 9.25 6.89
N ASN A 52 6.25 10.19 6.64
CA ASN A 52 6.58 11.61 6.53
C ASN A 52 7.77 11.88 5.57
N GLY A 53 7.75 11.24 4.40
CA GLY A 53 8.85 11.33 3.42
C GLY A 53 10.09 10.45 3.71
N TYR A 54 10.20 9.80 4.87
CA TYR A 54 11.30 8.89 5.20
C TYR A 54 10.97 7.45 4.81
N VAL A 55 11.81 6.82 3.99
CA VAL A 55 11.61 5.43 3.56
C VAL A 55 12.05 4.50 4.68
N LEU A 56 11.12 3.72 5.22
CA LEU A 56 11.40 2.74 6.28
C LEU A 56 11.78 1.38 5.71
N ALA A 57 11.05 0.93 4.68
CA ALA A 57 11.30 -0.37 4.08
C ALA A 57 10.89 -0.35 2.60
N ILE A 58 11.69 -1.02 1.78
CA ILE A 58 11.36 -1.41 0.41
C ILE A 58 11.31 -2.93 0.41
N GLU A 59 10.28 -3.50 -0.21
CA GLU A 59 10.11 -4.93 -0.35
C GLU A 59 11.23 -5.54 -1.18
N GLY A 60 11.81 -6.62 -0.67
CA GLY A 60 12.68 -7.53 -1.40
C GLY A 60 12.07 -8.94 -1.45
N PRO A 61 12.91 -9.99 -1.45
CA PRO A 61 12.44 -11.38 -1.58
C PRO A 61 11.61 -11.86 -0.38
N GLU A 62 11.64 -11.16 0.76
CA GLU A 62 10.86 -11.49 1.95
C GLU A 62 9.35 -11.23 1.78
N GLY A 63 8.98 -10.43 0.77
CA GLY A 63 7.59 -10.09 0.50
C GLY A 63 7.00 -8.97 1.37
N THR A 64 5.76 -8.61 1.05
CA THR A 64 5.09 -7.43 1.61
C THR A 64 4.85 -7.53 3.13
N ASP A 65 4.54 -8.71 3.65
CA ASP A 65 4.23 -8.88 5.08
C ASP A 65 5.46 -8.67 5.98
N GLU A 66 6.60 -9.24 5.60
CA GLU A 66 7.86 -9.01 6.32
C GLU A 66 8.35 -7.56 6.16
N THR A 67 8.08 -6.94 5.02
CA THR A 67 8.30 -5.50 4.81
C THR A 67 7.50 -4.64 5.80
N ILE A 68 6.22 -4.97 6.02
CA ILE A 68 5.36 -4.29 7.00
C ILE A 68 5.93 -4.47 8.42
N LYS A 69 6.29 -5.70 8.81
CA LYS A 69 6.88 -5.98 10.13
C LYS A 69 8.18 -5.20 10.37
N ARG A 70 9.08 -5.20 9.38
CA ARG A 70 10.35 -4.45 9.43
C ARG A 70 10.10 -2.94 9.56
N SER A 71 9.14 -2.40 8.82
CA SER A 71 8.79 -0.98 8.92
C SER A 71 8.20 -0.60 10.29
N LEU A 72 7.42 -1.50 10.91
CA LEU A 72 6.88 -1.30 12.26
C LEU A 72 8.02 -1.26 13.29
N TYR A 73 8.96 -2.20 13.22
CA TYR A 73 10.13 -2.22 14.08
C TYR A 73 10.91 -0.90 13.98
N LEU A 74 11.20 -0.42 12.77
CA LEU A 74 11.92 0.84 12.56
C LEU A 74 11.13 2.05 13.06
N SER A 75 9.82 2.10 12.81
CA SER A 75 8.96 3.17 13.31
C SER A 75 9.01 3.28 14.83
N LYS A 76 8.95 2.14 15.54
CA LYS A 76 9.08 2.08 17.01
C LYS A 76 10.49 2.47 17.47
N LYS A 77 11.52 1.91 16.85
CA LYS A 77 12.94 2.18 17.18
C LYS A 77 13.25 3.69 17.12
N TYR A 78 12.75 4.37 16.09
CA TYR A 78 12.95 5.81 15.89
C TYR A 78 11.85 6.68 16.50
N LYS A 79 10.91 6.10 17.26
CA LYS A 79 9.81 6.80 17.95
C LYS A 79 9.02 7.74 17.02
N LEU A 80 8.77 7.29 15.79
CA LEU A 80 8.05 8.09 14.79
C LEU A 80 6.59 8.28 15.22
N LYS A 81 6.12 9.52 15.19
CA LYS A 81 4.76 9.87 15.64
C LYS A 81 3.71 9.83 14.54
N ASN A 82 4.12 9.97 13.28
CA ASN A 82 3.22 9.91 12.14
C ASN A 82 2.89 8.46 11.79
N LYS A 83 1.70 8.22 11.23
CA LYS A 83 1.39 6.92 10.61
C LYS A 83 2.20 6.77 9.33
N SER A 84 2.79 5.60 9.12
CA SER A 84 3.46 5.28 7.86
C SER A 84 2.43 5.00 6.76
N ILE A 85 2.86 4.98 5.50
CA ILE A 85 2.05 4.66 4.33
C ILE A 85 2.74 3.53 3.57
N LEU A 86 2.02 2.44 3.33
CA LEU A 86 2.38 1.40 2.38
C LEU A 86 1.91 1.84 0.99
N VAL A 87 2.83 1.90 0.04
CA VAL A 87 2.54 2.08 -1.39
C VAL A 87 2.88 0.77 -2.08
N LYS A 88 1.91 0.19 -2.80
CA LYS A 88 2.10 -1.00 -3.62
C LYS A 88 1.84 -0.67 -5.09
N PHE A 89 2.75 -1.05 -5.97
CA PHE A 89 2.73 -0.69 -7.39
C PHE A 89 3.13 -1.90 -8.25
N PRO A 90 2.53 -2.11 -9.43
CA PRO A 90 2.88 -3.27 -10.26
C PRO A 90 4.35 -3.24 -10.68
N LYS A 91 4.96 -4.43 -10.78
CA LYS A 91 6.33 -4.56 -11.32
C LYS A 91 6.32 -4.23 -12.83
N ALA A 92 7.41 -3.66 -13.35
CA ALA A 92 7.47 -3.16 -14.73
C ALA A 92 7.20 -4.23 -15.80
N LYS A 93 7.60 -5.48 -15.53
CA LYS A 93 7.39 -6.63 -16.42
C LYS A 93 6.19 -7.49 -16.02
N GLN A 94 5.42 -7.07 -15.02
CA GLN A 94 4.21 -7.80 -14.64
C GLN A 94 3.21 -7.67 -15.78
N ASP A 95 2.84 -8.80 -16.37
CA ASP A 95 1.74 -8.81 -17.32
C ASP A 95 0.46 -8.50 -16.55
N LEU A 96 0.05 -7.24 -16.60
CA LEU A 96 -1.16 -6.77 -15.97
C LEU A 96 -2.40 -7.49 -16.51
N ARG A 97 -2.32 -8.25 -17.61
CA ARG A 97 -3.43 -9.08 -18.11
C ARG A 97 -3.59 -10.37 -17.32
N VAL A 98 -2.57 -10.80 -16.60
CA VAL A 98 -2.49 -12.09 -15.91
C VAL A 98 -2.44 -11.89 -14.39
N ASP A 99 -1.70 -10.88 -13.92
CA ASP A 99 -1.53 -10.63 -12.50
C ASP A 99 -1.55 -9.14 -12.19
N LEU A 100 -2.40 -8.76 -11.24
CA LEU A 100 -2.53 -7.40 -10.76
C LEU A 100 -2.00 -7.34 -9.33
N PRO A 101 -1.24 -6.30 -8.95
CA PRO A 101 -0.83 -6.14 -7.57
C PRO A 101 -2.08 -5.94 -6.71
N THR A 102 -2.36 -6.91 -5.84
CA THR A 102 -3.53 -6.97 -4.95
C THR A 102 -3.13 -6.71 -3.48
N ILE A 103 -4.05 -6.14 -2.68
CA ILE A 103 -3.99 -6.16 -1.21
C ILE A 103 -5.18 -7.01 -0.79
N GLY A 104 -4.85 -8.13 -0.16
CA GLY A 104 -5.81 -8.98 0.52
C GLY A 104 -6.13 -8.46 1.93
N ILE A 105 -7.17 -9.06 2.52
CA ILE A 105 -7.63 -8.73 3.88
C ILE A 105 -6.51 -8.85 4.92
N ASP A 106 -5.60 -9.82 4.76
CA ASP A 106 -4.52 -10.05 5.73
C ASP A 106 -3.45 -8.97 5.67
N THR A 107 -3.11 -8.48 4.47
CA THR A 107 -2.24 -7.30 4.33
C THR A 107 -2.87 -6.07 4.99
N VAL A 108 -4.19 -5.87 4.87
CA VAL A 108 -4.89 -4.78 5.58
C VAL A 108 -4.80 -4.97 7.10
N LYS A 109 -5.05 -6.18 7.62
CA LYS A 109 -4.90 -6.48 9.05
C LYS A 109 -3.46 -6.20 9.53
N ASN A 110 -2.45 -6.59 8.76
CA ASN A 110 -1.05 -6.36 9.08
C ASN A 110 -0.72 -4.87 9.11
N CYS A 111 -1.21 -4.09 8.13
CA CYS A 111 -1.05 -2.64 8.13
C CYS A 111 -1.74 -1.98 9.33
N ILE A 112 -2.95 -2.41 9.70
CA ILE A 112 -3.66 -1.91 10.90
C ILE A 112 -2.87 -2.20 12.17
N LYS A 113 -2.41 -3.44 12.36
CA LYS A 113 -1.57 -3.84 13.50
C LYS A 113 -0.27 -3.01 13.57
N ALA A 114 0.27 -2.64 12.41
CA ALA A 114 1.46 -1.81 12.29
C ALA A 114 1.20 -0.30 12.33
N ASN A 115 -0.06 0.13 12.46
CA ASN A 115 -0.49 1.54 12.38
C ASN A 115 -0.01 2.25 11.09
N ILE A 116 0.02 1.51 10.00
CA ILE A 116 0.35 1.96 8.64
C ILE A 116 -0.98 2.33 7.94
N LYS A 117 -0.97 3.21 6.95
CA LYS A 117 -2.04 3.55 6.00
C LYS A 117 -1.73 2.90 4.64
N GLY A 118 -2.72 2.61 3.78
CA GLY A 118 -2.49 1.92 2.50
C GLY A 118 -2.64 2.81 1.25
N ASN A 119 -1.98 2.42 0.16
CA ASN A 119 -2.23 2.87 -1.21
C ASN A 119 -2.06 1.68 -2.17
N GLN A 120 -3.03 1.50 -3.06
CA GLN A 120 -3.13 0.36 -3.95
C GLN A 120 -4.23 0.46 -5.02
N ASN A 121 -4.03 -0.26 -6.14
CA ASN A 121 -4.93 -0.21 -7.29
C ASN A 121 -6.14 -1.19 -7.22
N ILE A 122 -6.00 -2.38 -6.59
CA ILE A 122 -7.01 -3.47 -6.70
C ILE A 122 -7.23 -4.24 -5.40
N ILE A 123 -8.45 -4.31 -4.92
CA ILE A 123 -8.75 -4.77 -3.56
C ILE A 123 -9.54 -6.07 -3.59
N LEU A 124 -9.03 -7.09 -2.91
CA LEU A 124 -9.72 -8.38 -2.75
C LEU A 124 -10.71 -8.30 -1.58
N ASP A 125 -11.84 -9.02 -1.64
CA ASP A 125 -12.86 -8.98 -0.58
C ASP A 125 -13.28 -7.53 -0.21
N LYS A 126 -13.61 -6.73 -1.22
CA LYS A 126 -13.88 -5.28 -1.12
C LYS A 126 -14.74 -4.90 0.11
N ASP A 127 -15.86 -5.58 0.33
CA ASP A 127 -16.77 -5.26 1.44
C ASP A 127 -16.15 -5.54 2.82
N LYS A 128 -15.41 -6.65 2.96
CA LYS A 128 -14.69 -6.97 4.20
C LYS A 128 -13.60 -5.93 4.47
N ILE A 129 -12.86 -5.53 3.44
CA ILE A 129 -11.83 -4.48 3.57
C ILE A 129 -12.45 -3.13 3.90
N ILE A 130 -13.53 -2.71 3.24
CA ILE A 130 -14.23 -1.46 3.59
C ILE A 130 -14.66 -1.47 5.06
N ASN A 131 -15.29 -2.55 5.52
CA ASN A 131 -15.74 -2.66 6.91
C ASN A 131 -14.57 -2.66 7.90
N LEU A 132 -13.49 -3.38 7.59
CA LEU A 132 -12.30 -3.43 8.44
C LEU A 132 -11.61 -2.07 8.54
N THR A 133 -11.50 -1.37 7.41
CA THR A 133 -10.81 -0.08 7.35
C THR A 133 -11.61 1.04 8.01
N LYS A 134 -12.95 1.03 7.89
CA LYS A 134 -13.84 1.93 8.66
C LYS A 134 -13.67 1.78 10.16
N LYS A 135 -13.68 0.54 10.66
CA LYS A 135 -13.51 0.25 12.11
C LYS A 135 -12.18 0.72 12.68
N ASN A 136 -11.13 0.85 11.86
CA ASN A 136 -9.76 1.09 12.32
C ASN A 136 -9.18 2.45 11.89
N ASN A 137 -10.00 3.36 11.34
CA ASN A 137 -9.55 4.66 10.82
C ASN A 137 -8.33 4.53 9.88
N PHE A 138 -8.42 3.55 8.98
CA PHE A 138 -7.42 3.23 7.97
C PHE A 138 -7.95 3.68 6.60
N PHE A 139 -7.07 4.10 5.70
CA PHE A 139 -7.46 4.39 4.32
C PHE A 139 -6.64 3.55 3.34
N ILE A 140 -7.25 3.26 2.19
CA ILE A 140 -6.53 2.85 0.98
C ILE A 140 -6.83 3.92 -0.07
N ILE A 141 -5.80 4.39 -0.75
CA ILE A 141 -5.92 5.23 -1.94
C ILE A 141 -5.75 4.31 -3.14
N SER A 142 -6.49 4.53 -4.23
CA SER A 142 -6.17 3.92 -5.52
C SER A 142 -5.74 5.01 -6.49
N LEU A 143 -4.70 4.75 -7.28
CA LEU A 143 -4.17 5.67 -8.29
C LEU A 143 -4.52 5.20 -9.71
#